data_AF-A0A2N3GVL7-F1
#
_entry.id   AF-A0A2N3GVL7-F1
#
_cell.length_a   1.000
_cell.length_b   1.000
_cell.length_c   1.000
_cell.angle_alpha   90.00
_cell.angle_beta   90.00
_cell.angle_gamma   90.00
#
_symmetry.space_group_name_H-M   'P 1'
#
loop_
_entity.id
_entity.type
_entity.pdbx_description
1 polymer ?
#
loop_
_entity_poly.entity_id
_entity_poly.type
_entity_poly.pdbx_seq_one_letter_code
_entity_poly.pdbx_strand_id
1 'polypeptide(L)' 'MQYALGADGMRSAEKAAVDRGDATLAGLMARAGAMLADEVTRVVPAGAIAVVTGKGNNGGDGWVAARVLAATG' A
#
# COMPACT_ATOMS: atom_id res chain seq x y z
N MET A 1 4.41 18.76 16.94
CA MET A 1 3.67 18.12 15.84
C MET A 1 4.68 17.37 14.98
N GLN A 2 4.47 16.08 14.71
CA GLN A 2 5.32 15.30 13.79
C GLN A 2 4.58 15.22 12.45
N TYR A 3 5.16 15.80 11.38
CA TYR A 3 4.53 15.84 10.05
C TYR A 3 4.81 14.60 9.21
N ALA A 4 5.86 13.85 9.56
CA ALA A 4 6.23 12.59 8.92
C ALA A 4 6.99 11.69 9.91
N LEU A 5 6.91 10.38 9.68
CA LEU A 5 7.74 9.39 10.36
C LEU A 5 8.90 9.00 9.45
N GLY A 6 10.08 8.80 10.03
CA GLY A 6 11.18 8.12 9.35
C GLY A 6 10.87 6.62 9.18
N ALA A 7 11.70 5.92 8.42
CA ALA A 7 11.49 4.50 8.10
C ALA A 7 11.38 3.59 9.33
N ASP A 8 12.19 3.84 10.37
CA ASP A 8 12.09 3.09 11.64
C ASP A 8 10.81 3.45 12.38
N GLY A 9 10.43 4.74 12.41
CA GLY A 9 9.21 5.20 13.06
C GLY A 9 7.95 4.59 12.45
N MET A 10 7.91 4.46 11.11
CA MET A 10 6.79 3.81 10.43
C MET A 10 6.71 2.32 10.79
N ARG A 11 7.84 1.60 10.74
CA ARG A 11 7.90 0.18 11.14
C ARG A 11 7.46 -0.04 12.59
N SER A 12 7.87 0.84 13.51
CA SER A 12 7.44 0.79 14.90
C SER A 12 5.94 1.04 15.05
N ALA A 13 5.37 2.00 14.31
CA ALA A 13 3.95 2.30 14.36
C ALA A 13 3.09 1.14 13.79
N GLU A 14 3.51 0.56 12.66
CA GLU A 14 2.87 -0.63 12.08
C GLU A 14 2.91 -1.80 13.05
N LYS A 15 4.09 -2.10 13.62
CA LYS A 15 4.24 -3.16 14.61
C LYS A 15 3.33 -2.93 15.82
N ALA A 16 3.29 -1.71 16.35
CA ALA A 16 2.46 -1.40 17.49
C ALA A 16 0.95 -1.56 17.20
N ALA A 17 0.50 -1.21 15.98
CA ALA A 17 -0.89 -1.43 15.57
C ALA A 17 -1.23 -2.93 15.48
N VAL A 18 -0.31 -3.75 14.97
CA VAL A 18 -0.48 -5.20 14.90
C VAL A 18 -0.46 -5.84 16.28
N ASP A 19 0.50 -5.47 17.13
CA ASP A 19 0.65 -6.02 18.48
C ASP A 19 -0.57 -5.70 19.37
N ARG A 20 -1.23 -4.55 19.16
CA ARG A 20 -2.49 -4.19 19.84
C ARG A 20 -3.73 -4.85 19.26
N GLY A 21 -3.63 -5.51 18.10
CA GLY A 21 -4.77 -6.09 17.39
C GLY A 21 -5.64 -5.08 16.64
N ASP A 22 -5.21 -3.82 16.52
CA ASP A 22 -5.95 -2.76 15.82
C ASP A 22 -5.99 -3.01 14.29
N ALA A 23 -4.98 -3.73 13.77
CA ALA A 23 -4.86 -4.09 12.37
C ALA A 23 -4.05 -5.37 12.18
N THR A 24 -4.15 -5.99 11.00
CA THR A 24 -3.22 -7.02 10.55
C THR A 24 -2.27 -6.43 9.52
N LEU A 25 -1.05 -6.95 9.42
CA LEU A 25 -0.11 -6.57 8.35
C LEU A 25 -0.73 -6.72 6.95
N ALA A 26 -1.47 -7.81 6.71
CA ALA A 26 -2.19 -8.03 5.47
C ALA A 26 -3.30 -7.00 5.23
N GLY A 27 -4.03 -6.60 6.29
CA GLY A 27 -5.07 -5.58 6.20
C GLY A 27 -4.52 -4.18 5.94
N LEU A 28 -3.38 -3.83 6.54
CA LEU A 28 -2.67 -2.58 6.26
C LEU A 28 -2.21 -2.54 4.79
N MET A 29 -1.60 -3.62 4.31
CA MET A 29 -1.15 -3.77 2.92
C MET A 29 -2.31 -3.70 1.92
N ALA A 30 -3.44 -4.36 2.25
CA ALA A 30 -4.64 -4.31 1.41
C ALA A 30 -5.17 -2.88 1.26
N ARG A 31 -5.20 -2.10 2.34
CA ARG A 31 -5.61 -0.69 2.33
C ARG A 31 -4.62 0.18 1.55
N ALA A 32 -3.32 0.00 1.77
CA ALA A 32 -2.28 0.78 1.11
C ALA A 32 -2.29 0.56 -0.42
N GLY A 33 -2.34 -0.70 -0.86
CA GLY A 33 -2.41 -1.03 -2.28
C GLY A 33 -3.70 -0.58 -2.96
N ALA A 34 -4.85 -0.67 -2.27
CA ALA A 34 -6.11 -0.15 -2.80
C ALA A 34 -6.08 1.36 -3.00
N MET A 35 -5.61 2.13 -1.99
CA MET A 35 -5.45 3.58 -2.15
C MET A 35 -4.46 3.92 -3.26
N LEU A 36 -3.38 3.17 -3.42
CA LEU A 36 -2.44 3.37 -4.52
C LEU A 36 -3.11 3.18 -5.89
N ALA A 37 -3.96 2.15 -6.04
CA ALA A 37 -4.70 1.92 -7.27
C ALA A 37 -5.70 3.06 -7.57
N ASP A 38 -6.43 3.54 -6.56
CA ASP A 38 -7.33 4.69 -6.70
C ASP A 38 -6.58 5.94 -7.17
N GLU A 39 -5.39 6.17 -6.61
CA GLU A 39 -4.54 7.31 -6.95
C GLU A 39 -4.01 7.25 -8.38
N VAL A 40 -3.55 6.07 -8.79
CA VAL A 40 -3.11 5.83 -10.16
C VAL A 40 -4.28 6.05 -11.13
N THR A 41 -5.47 5.54 -10.82
CA THR A 41 -6.67 5.69 -11.67
C THR A 41 -7.06 7.15 -11.84
N ARG A 42 -6.91 7.97 -10.79
CA ARG A 42 -7.21 9.39 -10.87
C ARG A 42 -6.24 10.16 -11.76
N VAL A 43 -4.96 9.77 -11.77
CA VAL A 43 -3.91 10.46 -12.54
C VAL A 43 -3.83 9.93 -13.98
N VAL A 44 -4.04 8.63 -14.16
CA VAL A 44 -3.95 7.91 -15.43
C VAL A 44 -5.26 7.11 -15.62
N PRO A 45 -6.32 7.72 -16.16
CA PRO A 45 -7.63 7.09 -16.25
C PRO A 45 -7.73 5.99 -17.31
N ALA A 46 -6.77 5.92 -18.24
CA ALA A 46 -6.72 4.89 -19.28
C ALA A 46 -5.28 4.68 -19.77
N GLY A 47 -5.02 3.48 -20.30
CA GLY A 47 -3.72 3.10 -20.86
C GLY A 47 -3.04 1.98 -20.09
N ALA A 48 -1.84 1.61 -20.54
CA ALA A 48 -1.06 0.54 -19.91
C ALA A 48 -0.36 1.05 -18.65
N ILE A 49 -0.51 0.30 -17.54
CA ILE A 49 0.17 0.57 -16.27
C ILE A 49 1.18 -0.55 -16.02
N ALA A 50 2.44 -0.18 -15.83
CA ALA A 50 3.50 -1.10 -15.42
C ALA A 50 3.68 -1.04 -13.90
N VAL A 51 3.56 -2.19 -13.22
CA VAL A 51 3.79 -2.30 -11.77
C VAL A 51 5.09 -3.04 -11.52
N VAL A 52 6.03 -2.40 -10.83
CA VAL A 52 7.35 -2.95 -10.51
C VAL A 52 7.46 -3.12 -8.99
N THR A 53 7.62 -4.36 -8.52
CA THR A 53 7.60 -4.68 -7.09
C THR A 53 8.93 -5.27 -6.62
N GLY A 54 9.36 -4.87 -5.42
CA GLY A 54 10.44 -5.52 -4.70
C GLY A 54 9.96 -6.72 -3.87
N LYS A 55 10.87 -7.39 -3.17
CA LYS A 55 10.55 -8.56 -2.32
C LYS A 55 9.96 -8.24 -0.93
N GLY A 56 9.80 -6.96 -0.59
CA GLY A 56 9.37 -6.51 0.74
C GLY A 56 7.89 -6.13 0.82
N ASN A 57 7.47 -5.57 1.96
CA ASN A 57 6.08 -5.15 2.18
C ASN A 57 5.56 -4.18 1.11
N ASN A 58 6.41 -3.23 0.68
CA ASN A 58 6.07 -2.32 -0.41
C ASN A 58 5.77 -3.05 -1.74
N GLY A 59 6.46 -4.16 -2.00
CA GLY A 59 6.13 -5.00 -3.14
C GLY A 59 4.78 -5.69 -3.00
N GLY A 60 4.39 -6.06 -1.77
CA GLY A 60 3.06 -6.53 -1.45
C GLY A 60 1.98 -5.49 -1.75
N ASP A 61 2.19 -4.23 -1.36
CA ASP A 61 1.30 -3.11 -1.71
C ASP A 61 1.12 -3.00 -3.23
N GLY A 62 2.23 -3.10 -3.98
CA GLY A 62 2.21 -3.06 -5.44
C GLY A 62 1.43 -4.22 -6.06
N TRP A 63 1.55 -5.45 -5.53
CA TRP A 63 0.74 -6.58 -5.99
C TRP A 63 -0.76 -6.41 -5.69
N VAL A 64 -1.10 -5.85 -4.53
CA VAL A 64 -2.49 -5.47 -4.22
C VAL A 64 -2.98 -4.43 -5.22
N ALA A 65 -2.21 -3.37 -5.46
CA ALA A 65 -2.56 -2.31 -6.39
C ALA A 65 -2.75 -2.85 -7.82
N ALA A 66 -1.82 -3.70 -8.30
CA ALA A 66 -1.92 -4.36 -9.60
C ALA A 66 -3.22 -5.16 -9.74
N ARG A 67 -3.58 -5.93 -8.70
CA ARG A 67 -4.83 -6.71 -8.70
C ARG A 67 -6.06 -5.81 -8.77
N VAL A 68 -6.07 -4.69 -8.04
CA VAL A 68 -7.21 -3.75 -8.06
C VAL A 68 -7.31 -3.08 -9.43
N LEU A 69 -6.21 -2.54 -9.95
CA LEU A 69 -6.15 -1.89 -11.27
C LEU A 69 -6.60 -2.83 -12.39
N ALA A 70 -6.20 -4.11 -12.34
CA ALA A 70 -6.61 -5.11 -13.31
C ALA A 70 -8.10 -5.49 -13.23
N ALA A 71 -8.77 -5.24 -12.10
CA ALA A 71 -10.19 -5.50 -11.92
C ALA A 71 -11.07 -4.30 -12.32
N THR A 72 -10.50 -3.09 -12.35
CA THR A 72 -11.24 -1.84 -12.61
C THR A 72 -10.94 -1.21 -13.98
N GLY A 73 -9.96 -1.75 -14.71
CA GLY A 73 -9.53 -1.30 -16.05
C GLY A 73 -10.12 -2.12 -17.19
#